data_AF-A0A3C1D7T2-F1
#
_entry.id   AF-A0A3C1D7T2-F1
#
_cell.length_a   1.000
_cell.length_b   1.000
_cell.length_c   1.000
_cell.angle_alpha   90.00
_cell.angle_beta   90.00
_cell.angle_gamma   90.00
#
_symmetry.space_group_name_H-M   'P 1'
#
loop_
_entity.id
_entity.type
_entity.pdbx_description
1 polymer ?
#
loop_
_entity_poly.entity_id
_entity_poly.type
_entity_poly.pdbx_seq_one_letter_code
_entity_poly.pdbx_strand_id
1 'polypeptide(L)'
;MDVTFTEIPSIDSASDAETRVLKLARLLLRPDAFQHELAVIYYREQGMDVRRKRGAWSLVVDQLRELRPATLRTLVVLVEGAPGIDVGTHCQFGRGFDYALADGRLIVRNPRQALEQRTSQLAAVGRGPLVLFLGAGFSQSSGLPMGNALRDQSIRRILGDRDADRHLTSEALAREFREAERERLQGPEATQNDGDFARLLTFERVLRVEKRLFADMPTLKELLERESEVLASPGPSVRSLHQMLAAVRKLVVVTVNLDRLAESGSSNDRKVFASDEDFGEAEVYLTKYLAGEESAVPILKVHGSLDDFETCVVTDNVTLVGLSDNKRAALSHLIGTRENKFTWVYVGASMRDLDLLPFLQSSDFAAGVEECWVSPYLVETVSDFTEKRVAYWRDGDNPSIQDHLVTETADAFFESLAGKWSDPSGSA
;
A
#
# COMPACT_ATOMS: atom_id res chain seq x y z
N MET A 1 10.16 -28.88 28.80
CA MET A 1 10.30 -29.07 27.34
C MET A 1 11.79 -29.06 27.09
N ASP A 2 12.41 -30.24 26.96
CA ASP A 2 13.84 -30.34 26.71
C ASP A 2 14.10 -29.95 25.26
N VAL A 3 14.72 -28.78 25.07
CA VAL A 3 15.19 -28.36 23.75
C VAL A 3 16.56 -29.00 23.54
N THR A 4 16.57 -30.16 22.90
CA THR A 4 17.79 -30.74 22.33
C THR A 4 18.25 -29.85 21.18
N PHE A 5 19.37 -29.15 21.35
CA PHE A 5 20.09 -28.53 20.24
C PHE A 5 20.67 -29.66 19.38
N THR A 6 19.96 -30.06 18.31
CA THR A 6 20.57 -30.84 17.23
C THR A 6 21.74 -30.02 16.70
N GLU A 7 22.92 -30.62 16.73
CA GLU A 7 24.23 -30.14 16.27
C GLU A 7 24.21 -28.74 15.66
N ILE A 8 24.72 -27.75 16.41
CA ILE A 8 25.11 -26.46 15.82
C ILE A 8 26.15 -26.83 14.75
N PRO A 9 25.90 -26.55 13.45
CA PRO A 9 26.89 -26.77 12.42
C PRO A 9 28.19 -26.13 12.89
N SER A 10 29.32 -26.85 12.79
CA SER A 10 30.61 -26.23 13.12
C SER A 10 30.69 -24.89 12.39
N ILE A 11 31.25 -23.85 13.01
CA ILE A 11 31.36 -22.52 12.39
C ILE A 11 31.97 -22.61 10.99
N ASP A 12 32.80 -23.62 10.75
CA ASP A 12 33.48 -23.91 9.48
C ASP A 12 32.57 -24.51 8.39
N SER A 13 31.32 -24.88 8.73
CA SER A 13 30.31 -25.48 7.84
C SER A 13 29.03 -24.65 7.68
N ALA A 14 28.89 -23.57 8.45
CA ALA A 14 27.71 -22.71 8.40
C ALA A 14 27.77 -21.79 7.17
N SER A 15 26.64 -21.63 6.48
CA SER A 15 26.50 -20.60 5.44
C SER A 15 26.72 -19.20 6.03
N ASP A 16 27.05 -18.22 5.18
CA ASP A 16 27.16 -16.82 5.60
C ASP A 16 25.88 -16.31 6.28
N ALA A 17 24.72 -16.74 5.80
CA ALA A 17 23.42 -16.41 6.35
C ALA A 17 23.23 -16.98 7.77
N GLU A 18 23.57 -18.25 7.99
CA GLU A 18 23.53 -18.89 9.32
C GLU A 18 24.51 -18.26 10.29
N THR A 19 25.72 -17.97 9.83
CA THR A 19 26.75 -17.29 10.62
C THR A 19 26.26 -15.93 11.11
N ARG A 20 25.52 -15.18 10.29
CA ARG A 20 24.92 -13.89 10.71
C ARG A 20 23.86 -14.07 11.79
N VAL A 21 22.93 -15.02 11.63
CA VAL A 21 21.90 -15.32 12.65
C VAL A 21 22.55 -15.76 13.97
N LEU A 22 23.59 -16.61 13.91
CA LEU A 22 24.32 -17.05 15.09
C LEU A 22 25.11 -15.91 15.76
N LYS A 23 25.72 -15.00 14.99
CA LYS A 23 26.37 -13.80 15.52
C LYS A 23 25.37 -12.90 16.25
N LEU A 24 24.17 -12.74 15.69
CA LEU A 24 23.08 -11.99 16.31
C LEU A 24 22.65 -12.63 17.62
N ALA A 25 22.35 -13.94 17.62
CA ALA A 25 22.00 -14.68 18.83
C ALA A 25 23.10 -14.58 19.90
N ARG A 26 24.38 -14.71 19.53
CA ARG A 26 25.51 -14.54 20.45
C ARG A 26 25.57 -13.14 21.05
N LEU A 27 25.31 -12.10 20.26
CA LEU A 27 25.23 -10.73 20.76
C LEU A 27 24.14 -10.59 21.83
N LEU A 28 22.99 -11.25 21.66
CA LEU A 28 21.89 -11.17 22.63
C LEU A 28 22.21 -11.86 23.95
N LEU A 29 23.06 -12.89 23.90
CA LEU A 29 23.48 -13.67 25.07
C LEU A 29 24.73 -13.10 25.75
N ARG A 30 25.30 -12.01 25.23
CA ARG A 30 26.52 -11.41 25.81
C ARG A 30 26.18 -10.60 27.07
N PRO A 31 26.79 -10.91 28.23
CA PRO A 31 26.52 -10.21 29.50
C PRO A 31 26.83 -8.71 29.47
N ASP A 32 27.70 -8.28 28.55
CA ASP A 32 28.15 -6.90 28.40
C ASP A 32 27.39 -6.11 27.32
N ALA A 33 26.63 -6.79 26.45
CA ALA A 33 25.99 -6.15 25.29
C ALA A 33 24.98 -5.06 25.66
N PHE A 34 24.48 -5.08 26.90
CA PHE A 34 23.44 -4.16 27.37
C PHE A 34 23.81 -3.39 28.63
N GLN A 35 25.11 -3.29 28.94
CA GLN A 35 25.60 -2.50 30.08
C GLN A 35 25.56 -0.98 29.83
N HIS A 36 25.25 -0.57 28.60
CA HIS A 36 25.14 0.83 28.21
C HIS A 36 23.69 1.29 28.17
N GLU A 37 23.46 2.60 28.35
CA GLU A 37 22.11 3.19 28.24
C GLU A 37 21.54 3.15 26.83
N LEU A 38 22.41 3.13 25.82
CA LEU A 38 22.08 3.03 24.40
C LEU A 38 22.84 1.86 23.76
N ALA A 39 22.14 1.01 23.04
CA ALA A 39 22.72 -0.01 22.17
C ALA A 39 22.17 0.13 20.75
N VAL A 40 23.04 -0.09 19.76
CA VAL A 40 22.66 -0.12 18.34
C VAL A 40 23.03 -1.48 17.77
N ILE A 41 22.05 -2.19 17.23
CA ILE A 41 22.26 -3.47 16.53
C ILE A 41 22.03 -3.22 15.05
N TYR A 42 23.00 -3.64 14.24
CA TYR A 42 22.92 -3.55 12.79
C TYR A 42 23.20 -4.91 12.16
N TYR A 43 22.36 -5.33 11.22
CA TYR A 43 22.61 -6.52 10.41
C TYR A 43 22.06 -6.38 8.98
N ARG A 44 22.66 -7.14 8.06
CA ARG A 44 22.27 -7.22 6.64
C ARG A 44 21.60 -8.53 6.33
N GLU A 45 20.48 -8.47 5.63
CA GLU A 45 19.71 -9.65 5.21
C GLU A 45 20.15 -10.24 3.87
N GLN A 46 21.13 -9.63 3.20
CA GLN A 46 21.62 -10.11 1.91
C GLN A 46 22.06 -11.58 1.97
N GLY A 47 21.47 -12.43 1.12
CA GLY A 47 21.75 -13.87 1.08
C GLY A 47 20.99 -14.71 2.13
N MET A 48 20.12 -14.10 2.94
CA MET A 48 19.21 -14.84 3.82
C MET A 48 17.93 -15.21 3.07
N ASP A 49 17.46 -16.45 3.23
CA ASP A 49 16.11 -16.83 2.83
C ASP A 49 15.04 -16.27 3.80
N VAL A 50 13.77 -16.42 3.45
CA VAL A 50 12.63 -15.92 4.24
C VAL A 50 12.64 -16.47 5.67
N ARG A 51 13.03 -17.73 5.88
CA ARG A 51 13.04 -18.34 7.23
C ARG A 51 14.13 -17.73 8.09
N ARG A 52 15.33 -17.53 7.53
CA ARG A 52 16.49 -16.95 8.23
C ARG A 52 16.27 -15.47 8.56
N LYS A 53 15.64 -14.70 7.65
CA LYS A 53 15.22 -13.32 7.92
C LYS A 53 14.25 -13.24 9.10
N ARG A 54 13.18 -14.06 9.06
CA ARG A 54 12.21 -14.15 10.18
C ARG A 54 12.88 -14.56 11.50
N GLY A 55 13.81 -15.51 11.45
CA GLY A 55 14.58 -15.92 12.63
C GLY A 55 15.42 -14.77 13.21
N ALA A 56 16.18 -14.07 12.36
CA ALA A 56 16.96 -12.90 12.77
C ALA A 56 16.08 -11.80 13.36
N TRP A 57 14.95 -11.51 12.71
CA TRP A 57 13.99 -10.51 13.16
C TRP A 57 13.35 -10.87 14.49
N SER A 58 12.91 -12.12 14.68
CA SER A 58 12.30 -12.58 15.93
C SER A 58 13.28 -12.54 17.11
N LEU A 59 14.56 -12.89 16.89
CA LEU A 59 15.61 -12.71 17.90
C LEU A 59 15.66 -11.24 18.38
N VAL A 60 15.58 -10.30 17.45
CA VAL A 60 15.80 -8.88 17.72
C VAL A 60 14.55 -8.15 18.22
N VAL A 61 13.38 -8.53 17.75
CA VAL A 61 12.13 -7.86 18.14
C VAL A 61 11.44 -8.56 19.29
N ASP A 62 11.39 -9.88 19.30
CA ASP A 62 10.69 -10.62 20.35
C ASP A 62 11.61 -10.82 21.55
N GLN A 63 12.77 -11.48 21.35
CA GLN A 63 13.60 -11.91 22.49
C GLN A 63 14.34 -10.74 23.17
N LEU A 64 14.89 -9.79 22.40
CA LEU A 64 15.56 -8.63 23.00
C LEU A 64 14.65 -7.73 23.84
N ARG A 65 13.40 -7.56 23.42
CA ARG A 65 12.43 -6.75 24.18
C ARG A 65 12.09 -7.39 25.52
N GLU A 66 12.19 -8.71 25.62
CA GLU A 66 12.00 -9.45 26.87
C GLU A 66 13.21 -9.37 27.80
N LEU A 67 14.42 -9.22 27.27
CA LEU A 67 15.67 -9.28 28.05
C LEU A 67 15.87 -8.12 29.06
N ARG A 68 14.98 -7.11 29.09
CA ARG A 68 14.93 -5.93 29.99
C ARG A 68 16.21 -5.69 30.83
N PRO A 69 17.34 -5.32 30.19
CA PRO A 69 18.59 -5.11 30.91
C PRO A 69 18.46 -3.87 31.81
N ALA A 70 18.94 -3.96 33.06
CA ALA A 70 18.74 -2.90 34.07
C ALA A 70 19.26 -1.51 33.63
N THR A 71 20.28 -1.48 32.77
CA THR A 71 20.96 -0.26 32.31
C THR A 71 20.51 0.22 30.94
N LEU A 72 19.94 -0.65 30.10
CA LEU A 72 19.60 -0.30 28.72
C LEU A 72 18.28 0.47 28.67
N ARG A 73 18.34 1.72 28.22
CA ARG A 73 17.17 2.59 28.05
C ARG A 73 16.67 2.60 26.61
N THR A 74 17.60 2.59 25.66
CA THR A 74 17.30 2.69 24.23
C THR A 74 18.03 1.60 23.47
N LEU A 75 17.27 0.83 22.68
CA LEU A 75 17.79 -0.12 21.72
C LEU A 75 17.36 0.32 20.32
N VAL A 76 18.33 0.61 19.45
CA VAL A 76 18.08 0.92 18.04
C VAL A 76 18.45 -0.30 17.21
N VAL A 77 17.52 -0.77 16.42
CA VAL A 77 17.73 -1.88 15.48
C VAL A 77 17.72 -1.32 14.08
N LEU A 78 18.83 -1.49 13.36
CA LEU A 78 18.99 -1.10 11.97
C LEU A 78 19.08 -2.35 11.12
N VAL A 79 18.08 -2.56 10.26
CA VAL A 79 18.06 -3.67 9.32
C VAL A 79 18.27 -3.12 7.91
N GLU A 80 19.29 -3.64 7.24
CA GLU A 80 19.42 -3.47 5.79
C GLU A 80 18.76 -4.67 5.12
N GLY A 81 17.47 -4.49 4.80
CA GLY A 81 16.68 -5.48 4.10
C GLY A 81 17.17 -5.65 2.65
N ALA A 82 17.20 -6.89 2.16
CA ALA A 82 17.64 -7.20 0.81
C ALA A 82 16.57 -8.06 0.10
N PRO A 83 15.98 -7.62 -1.03
CA PRO A 83 16.28 -6.40 -1.80
C PRO A 83 15.67 -5.10 -1.21
N GLY A 84 14.99 -5.17 -0.06
CA GLY A 84 14.42 -4.00 0.61
C GLY A 84 13.70 -4.41 1.89
N ILE A 85 12.90 -3.50 2.44
CA ILE A 85 12.10 -3.74 3.64
C ILE A 85 10.92 -4.66 3.30
N ASP A 86 10.89 -5.86 3.90
CA ASP A 86 9.73 -6.75 3.86
C ASP A 86 8.64 -6.25 4.81
N VAL A 87 7.52 -5.74 4.28
CA VAL A 87 6.40 -5.20 5.08
C VAL A 87 5.82 -6.27 6.03
N GLY A 88 5.68 -7.51 5.56
CA GLY A 88 5.09 -8.61 6.34
C GLY A 88 5.92 -9.02 7.56
N THR A 89 7.23 -8.79 7.51
CA THR A 89 8.18 -9.12 8.58
C THR A 89 8.51 -7.87 9.40
N HIS A 90 8.93 -6.79 8.75
CA HIS A 90 9.54 -5.63 9.40
C HIS A 90 8.57 -4.52 9.80
N CYS A 91 7.31 -4.55 9.34
CA CYS A 91 6.35 -3.46 9.59
C CYS A 91 5.16 -3.89 10.45
N GLN A 92 5.20 -5.07 11.06
CA GLN A 92 4.10 -5.59 11.88
C GLN A 92 3.72 -4.63 13.01
N PHE A 93 2.43 -4.52 13.33
CA PHE A 93 1.96 -3.61 14.36
C PHE A 93 2.58 -3.91 15.72
N GLY A 94 3.17 -2.89 16.35
CA GLY A 94 3.85 -3.01 17.62
C GLY A 94 5.10 -3.89 17.61
N ARG A 95 5.51 -4.45 16.46
CA ARG A 95 6.69 -5.33 16.29
C ARG A 95 7.56 -4.92 15.09
N GLY A 96 7.21 -3.85 14.40
CA GLY A 96 8.00 -3.37 13.28
C GLY A 96 9.17 -2.51 13.74
N PHE A 97 10.01 -2.10 12.79
CA PHE A 97 11.10 -1.16 13.07
C PHE A 97 10.57 0.21 13.51
N ASP A 98 11.37 0.93 14.28
CA ASP A 98 11.20 2.37 14.49
C ASP A 98 12.03 3.16 13.46
N TYR A 99 13.20 2.62 13.11
CA TYR A 99 14.12 3.14 12.11
C TYR A 99 14.59 2.05 11.15
N ALA A 100 14.69 2.35 9.86
CA ALA A 100 15.27 1.45 8.86
C ALA A 100 16.14 2.22 7.86
N LEU A 101 17.12 1.54 7.27
CA LEU A 101 17.92 2.09 6.18
C LEU A 101 17.54 1.36 4.89
N ALA A 102 16.97 2.09 3.93
CA ALA A 102 16.65 1.57 2.61
C ALA A 102 17.09 2.59 1.56
N ASP A 103 17.74 2.13 0.49
CA ASP A 103 18.20 2.97 -0.63
C ASP A 103 19.01 4.21 -0.19
N GLY A 104 19.83 4.04 0.85
CA GLY A 104 20.64 5.12 1.42
C GLY A 104 19.87 6.18 2.21
N ARG A 105 18.56 5.99 2.44
CA ARG A 105 17.70 6.90 3.21
C ARG A 105 17.29 6.27 4.54
N LEU A 106 17.30 7.08 5.60
CA LEU A 106 16.75 6.71 6.90
C LEU A 106 15.23 6.84 6.85
N ILE A 107 14.54 5.73 7.03
CA ILE A 107 13.09 5.66 7.15
C ILE A 107 12.74 5.66 8.62
N VAL A 108 11.79 6.51 8.99
CA VAL A 108 11.29 6.65 10.36
C VAL A 108 9.81 6.25 10.40
N ARG A 109 9.43 5.44 11.40
CA ARG A 109 8.02 5.13 11.68
C ARG A 109 7.54 5.98 12.84
N ASN A 110 6.35 6.56 12.67
CA ASN A 110 5.61 7.22 13.71
C ASN A 110 5.33 6.24 14.87
N PRO A 111 5.35 6.73 16.11
CA PRO A 111 5.10 5.87 17.27
C PRO A 111 3.66 5.34 17.24
N ARG A 112 3.44 4.18 17.87
CA ARG A 112 2.12 3.53 17.97
C ARG A 112 1.00 4.47 18.41
N GLN A 113 1.28 5.40 19.33
CA GLN A 113 0.30 6.37 19.82
C GLN A 113 -0.23 7.29 18.71
N ALA A 114 0.56 7.55 17.67
CA ALA A 114 0.15 8.36 16.52
C ALA A 114 -0.97 7.68 15.72
N LEU A 115 -0.97 6.34 15.61
CA LEU A 115 -2.07 5.59 14.98
C LEU A 115 -3.37 5.82 15.75
N GLU A 116 -3.32 5.68 17.07
CA GLU A 116 -4.49 5.83 17.93
C GLU A 116 -5.07 7.25 17.82
N GLN A 117 -4.20 8.26 17.92
CA GLN A 117 -4.59 9.67 17.79
C GLN A 117 -5.20 9.95 16.41
N ARG A 118 -4.55 9.50 15.32
CA ARG A 118 -5.03 9.76 13.96
C ARG A 118 -6.37 9.10 13.69
N THR A 119 -6.52 7.83 14.05
CA THR A 119 -7.79 7.11 13.84
C THR A 119 -8.92 7.67 14.70
N SER A 120 -8.64 8.18 15.91
CA SER A 120 -9.62 8.92 16.70
C SER A 120 -10.03 10.24 16.04
N GLN A 121 -9.08 11.00 15.48
CA GLN A 121 -9.38 12.23 14.73
C GLN A 121 -10.24 11.95 13.50
N LEU A 122 -9.91 10.91 12.73
CA LEU A 122 -10.67 10.50 11.55
C LEU A 122 -12.08 10.01 11.91
N ALA A 123 -12.21 9.30 13.04
CA ALA A 123 -13.48 8.80 13.54
C ALA A 123 -14.31 9.84 14.31
N ALA A 124 -13.82 11.06 14.54
CA ALA A 124 -14.55 12.07 15.31
C ALA A 124 -15.94 12.38 14.70
N VAL A 125 -16.94 12.52 15.57
CA VAL A 125 -18.32 12.87 15.18
C VAL A 125 -18.35 14.30 14.64
N GLY A 126 -19.14 14.54 13.59
CA GLY A 126 -19.31 15.87 13.00
C GLY A 126 -18.23 16.27 12.00
N ARG A 127 -17.24 15.40 11.72
CA ARG A 127 -16.45 15.54 10.49
C ARG A 127 -17.34 15.28 9.27
N GLY A 128 -17.01 15.95 8.17
CA GLY A 128 -17.61 15.71 6.86
C GLY A 128 -17.36 14.27 6.37
N PRO A 129 -17.77 13.94 5.14
CA PRO A 129 -17.58 12.60 4.58
C PRO A 129 -16.09 12.21 4.58
N LEU A 130 -15.82 10.94 4.91
CA LEU A 130 -14.49 10.35 4.78
C LEU A 130 -14.38 9.70 3.40
N VAL A 131 -13.33 10.04 2.65
CA VAL A 131 -13.01 9.39 1.38
C VAL A 131 -11.82 8.47 1.61
N LEU A 132 -12.00 7.16 1.38
CA LEU A 132 -10.92 6.18 1.39
C LEU A 132 -10.44 5.96 -0.03
N PHE A 133 -9.20 6.32 -0.32
CA PHE A 133 -8.54 5.99 -1.59
C PHE A 133 -7.69 4.73 -1.42
N LEU A 134 -8.12 3.60 -1.99
CA LEU A 134 -7.51 2.30 -1.81
C LEU A 134 -6.64 1.93 -3.02
N GLY A 135 -5.34 1.79 -2.79
CA GLY A 135 -4.38 1.25 -3.75
C GLY A 135 -4.03 -0.21 -3.49
N ALA A 136 -3.06 -0.73 -4.24
CA ALA A 136 -2.62 -2.13 -4.17
C ALA A 136 -2.20 -2.59 -2.76
N GLY A 137 -1.69 -1.69 -1.91
CA GLY A 137 -1.29 -2.02 -0.54
C GLY A 137 -2.44 -2.26 0.43
N PHE A 138 -3.68 -1.89 0.09
CA PHE A 138 -4.87 -2.12 0.95
C PHE A 138 -5.12 -3.61 1.20
N SER A 139 -5.05 -4.42 0.14
CA SER A 139 -5.38 -5.84 0.16
C SER A 139 -4.16 -6.75 0.26
N GLN A 140 -2.96 -6.20 0.48
CA GLN A 140 -1.69 -6.95 0.50
C GLN A 140 -1.72 -8.14 1.49
N SER A 141 -2.30 -7.95 2.67
CA SER A 141 -2.44 -8.98 3.71
C SER A 141 -3.39 -10.12 3.34
N SER A 142 -4.25 -9.90 2.36
CA SER A 142 -5.20 -10.90 1.85
C SER A 142 -4.54 -11.88 0.87
N GLY A 143 -3.26 -11.70 0.55
CA GLY A 143 -2.49 -12.65 -0.26
C GLY A 143 -2.75 -12.57 -1.76
N LEU A 144 -3.58 -11.62 -2.21
CA LEU A 144 -3.78 -11.35 -3.63
C LEU A 144 -2.51 -10.73 -4.25
N PRO A 145 -2.03 -11.24 -5.39
CA PRO A 145 -0.99 -10.56 -6.13
C PRO A 145 -1.55 -9.21 -6.60
N MET A 146 -0.88 -8.10 -6.27
CA MET A 146 -1.30 -6.75 -6.65
C MET A 146 -0.10 -5.90 -7.09
N GLY A 147 -0.38 -4.85 -7.85
CA GLY A 147 0.64 -3.90 -8.33
C GLY A 147 1.73 -4.58 -9.16
N ASN A 148 2.99 -4.48 -8.71
CA ASN A 148 4.14 -4.98 -9.46
C ASN A 148 4.10 -6.50 -9.67
N ALA A 149 3.52 -7.28 -8.74
CA ALA A 149 3.49 -8.74 -8.88
C ALA A 149 2.67 -9.19 -10.10
N LEU A 150 1.48 -8.61 -10.30
CA LEU A 150 0.64 -8.87 -11.47
C LEU A 150 1.26 -8.34 -12.75
N ARG A 151 1.78 -7.12 -12.71
CA ARG A 151 2.50 -6.51 -13.82
C ARG A 151 3.65 -7.38 -14.29
N ASP A 152 4.51 -7.82 -13.38
CA ASP A 152 5.68 -8.62 -13.68
C ASP A 152 5.30 -10.02 -14.19
N GLN A 153 4.22 -10.60 -13.65
CA GLN A 153 3.66 -11.85 -14.16
C GLN A 153 3.18 -11.73 -15.61
N SER A 154 2.44 -10.66 -15.92
CA SER A 154 1.96 -10.41 -17.28
C SER A 154 3.13 -10.10 -18.25
N ILE A 155 4.13 -9.33 -17.81
CA ILE A 155 5.36 -9.09 -18.60
C ILE A 155 6.05 -10.40 -18.96
N ARG A 156 6.28 -11.29 -17.99
CA ARG A 156 6.92 -12.60 -18.27
C ARG A 156 6.15 -13.39 -19.32
N ARG A 157 4.82 -13.38 -19.26
CA ARG A 157 3.97 -14.04 -20.25
C ARG A 157 4.11 -13.41 -21.64
N ILE A 158 4.07 -12.08 -21.72
CA ILE A 158 4.24 -11.31 -22.96
C ILE A 158 5.60 -11.60 -23.60
N LEU A 159 6.67 -11.63 -22.80
CA LEU A 159 8.04 -11.91 -23.27
C LEU A 159 8.27 -13.39 -23.59
N GLY A 160 7.30 -14.27 -23.31
CA GLY A 160 7.44 -15.71 -23.50
C GLY A 160 8.52 -16.31 -22.60
N ASP A 161 8.81 -15.68 -21.45
CA ASP A 161 9.81 -16.15 -20.50
C ASP A 161 9.32 -17.45 -19.84
N ARG A 162 9.88 -18.57 -20.30
CA ARG A 162 9.55 -19.93 -19.82
C ARG A 162 10.50 -20.42 -18.74
N ASP A 163 11.56 -19.65 -18.45
CA ASP A 163 12.56 -20.05 -17.46
C ASP A 163 12.11 -19.60 -16.07
N ALA A 164 11.39 -20.49 -15.37
CA ALA A 164 10.90 -20.24 -14.01
C ALA A 164 12.02 -19.97 -13.00
N ASP A 165 13.26 -20.38 -13.30
CA ASP A 165 14.44 -20.19 -12.45
C ASP A 165 15.14 -18.85 -12.69
N ARG A 166 14.74 -18.12 -13.74
CA ARG A 166 15.28 -16.78 -14.04
C ARG A 166 14.69 -15.74 -13.08
N HIS A 167 15.35 -15.53 -11.96
CA HIS A 167 14.99 -14.52 -10.97
C HIS A 167 15.38 -13.10 -11.42
N LEU A 168 14.60 -12.51 -12.34
CA LEU A 168 14.69 -11.10 -12.67
C LEU A 168 14.02 -10.21 -11.62
N THR A 169 14.64 -9.05 -11.35
CA THR A 169 14.01 -7.98 -10.58
C THR A 169 12.88 -7.33 -11.40
N SER A 170 11.92 -6.71 -10.71
CA SER A 170 10.83 -5.95 -11.34
C SER A 170 11.34 -4.88 -12.31
N GLU A 171 12.46 -4.24 -11.99
CA GLU A 171 13.10 -3.23 -12.85
C GLU A 171 13.73 -3.85 -14.09
N ALA A 172 14.38 -5.01 -13.96
CA ALA A 172 14.92 -5.74 -15.11
C ALA A 172 13.81 -6.21 -16.06
N LEU A 173 12.71 -6.73 -15.52
CA LEU A 173 11.54 -7.11 -16.33
C LEU A 173 10.93 -5.91 -17.05
N ALA A 174 10.79 -4.77 -16.38
CA ALA A 174 10.26 -3.57 -17.01
C ALA A 174 11.17 -3.05 -18.15
N ARG A 175 12.50 -3.18 -18.02
CA ARG A 175 13.45 -2.86 -19.09
C ARG A 175 13.33 -3.80 -20.28
N GLU A 176 13.22 -5.10 -20.05
CA GLU A 176 13.01 -6.07 -21.14
C GLU A 176 11.67 -5.83 -21.85
N PHE A 177 10.61 -5.52 -21.10
CA PHE A 177 9.32 -5.11 -21.65
C PHE A 177 9.44 -3.84 -22.51
N ARG A 178 10.17 -2.82 -22.04
CA ARG A 178 10.41 -1.58 -22.78
C ARG A 178 11.06 -1.85 -24.13
N GLU A 179 12.09 -2.69 -24.16
CA GLU A 179 12.81 -3.02 -25.39
C GLU A 179 11.89 -3.78 -26.36
N ALA A 180 11.11 -4.74 -25.87
CA ALA A 180 10.14 -5.49 -26.69
C ALA A 180 9.05 -4.59 -27.32
N GLU A 181 8.66 -3.51 -26.63
CA GLU A 181 7.64 -2.58 -27.08
C GLU A 181 8.20 -1.26 -27.65
N ARG A 182 9.52 -1.18 -27.89
CA ARG A 182 10.23 0.06 -28.25
C ARG A 182 9.63 0.82 -29.43
N GLU A 183 9.23 0.13 -30.49
CA GLU A 183 8.62 0.73 -31.69
C GLU A 183 7.19 1.23 -31.47
N ARG A 184 6.57 0.85 -30.34
CA ARG A 184 5.18 1.17 -29.98
C ARG A 184 5.06 2.10 -28.77
N LEU A 185 6.18 2.52 -28.18
CA LEU A 185 6.18 3.54 -27.13
C LEU A 185 5.72 4.87 -27.70
N GLN A 186 4.86 5.58 -26.97
CA GLN A 186 4.30 6.87 -27.39
C GLN A 186 4.39 7.89 -26.25
N GLY A 187 4.37 9.17 -26.61
CA GLY A 187 4.35 10.27 -25.64
C GLY A 187 5.53 10.22 -24.67
N PRO A 188 5.31 10.42 -23.36
CA PRO A 188 6.36 10.38 -22.34
C PRO A 188 7.13 9.05 -22.28
N GLU A 189 6.50 7.91 -22.59
CA GLU A 189 7.17 6.59 -22.53
C GLU A 189 8.33 6.48 -23.52
N ALA A 190 8.21 7.14 -24.68
CA ALA A 190 9.21 7.10 -25.75
C ALA A 190 10.48 7.91 -25.40
N THR A 191 10.36 8.93 -24.54
CA THR A 191 11.45 9.84 -24.18
C THR A 191 12.03 9.58 -22.79
N GLN A 192 11.36 8.77 -21.96
CA GLN A 192 11.85 8.33 -20.66
C GLN A 192 13.12 7.48 -20.79
N ASN A 193 14.03 7.63 -19.82
CA ASN A 193 15.12 6.68 -19.64
C ASN A 193 14.61 5.37 -19.03
N ASP A 194 15.45 4.33 -19.03
CA ASP A 194 15.08 3.00 -18.55
C ASP A 194 14.63 2.97 -17.08
N GLY A 195 15.28 3.75 -16.23
CA GLY A 195 14.95 3.83 -14.80
C GLY A 195 13.57 4.47 -14.57
N ASP A 196 13.31 5.60 -15.21
CA ASP A 196 12.02 6.29 -15.13
C ASP A 196 10.89 5.45 -15.72
N PHE A 197 11.13 4.78 -16.84
CA PHE A 197 10.15 3.87 -17.42
C PHE A 197 9.83 2.73 -16.46
N ALA A 198 10.84 2.05 -15.90
CA ALA A 198 10.62 0.94 -14.98
C ALA A 198 9.88 1.36 -13.70
N ARG A 199 10.17 2.57 -13.22
CA ARG A 199 9.54 3.19 -12.05
C ARG A 199 8.06 3.52 -12.29
N LEU A 200 7.74 4.07 -13.46
CA LEU A 200 6.40 4.55 -13.81
C LEU A 200 5.54 3.51 -14.54
N LEU A 201 6.09 2.38 -14.96
CA LEU A 201 5.35 1.34 -15.66
C LEU A 201 4.24 0.75 -14.76
N THR A 202 2.99 1.00 -15.15
CA THR A 202 1.79 0.52 -14.45
C THR A 202 1.33 -0.85 -14.97
N PHE A 203 0.39 -1.48 -14.25
CA PHE A 203 -0.16 -2.78 -14.65
C PHE A 203 -1.10 -2.63 -15.86
N GLU A 204 -1.89 -1.57 -15.90
CA GLU A 204 -2.83 -1.21 -16.96
C GLU A 204 -2.12 -1.08 -18.30
N ARG A 205 -0.92 -0.47 -18.31
CA ARG A 205 -0.07 -0.37 -19.50
C ARG A 205 0.31 -1.72 -20.06
N VAL A 206 0.62 -2.68 -19.17
CA VAL A 206 1.01 -4.04 -19.52
C VAL A 206 -0.21 -4.85 -19.95
N LEU A 207 -1.35 -4.74 -19.26
CA LEU A 207 -2.61 -5.38 -19.64
C LEU A 207 -3.07 -5.00 -21.04
N ARG A 208 -2.88 -3.74 -21.45
CA ARG A 208 -3.14 -3.30 -22.83
C ARG A 208 -2.32 -4.10 -23.84
N VAL A 209 -1.04 -4.35 -23.56
CA VAL A 209 -0.20 -5.18 -24.43
C VAL A 209 -0.64 -6.64 -24.38
N GLU A 210 -0.94 -7.15 -23.18
CA GLU A 210 -1.44 -8.52 -23.00
C GLU A 210 -2.71 -8.75 -23.82
N LYS A 211 -3.71 -7.86 -23.76
CA LYS A 211 -4.97 -7.99 -24.51
C LYS A 211 -4.75 -8.07 -26.02
N ARG A 212 -3.80 -7.31 -26.56
CA ARG A 212 -3.47 -7.36 -28.00
C ARG A 212 -2.89 -8.71 -28.41
N LEU A 213 -2.14 -9.36 -27.53
CA LEU A 213 -1.48 -10.65 -27.79
C LEU A 213 -2.36 -11.85 -27.42
N PHE A 214 -3.16 -11.70 -26.36
CA PHE A 214 -4.01 -12.70 -25.75
C PHE A 214 -5.38 -12.09 -25.50
N ALA A 215 -6.30 -12.30 -26.44
CA ALA A 215 -7.65 -11.72 -26.38
C ALA A 215 -8.42 -12.12 -25.12
N ASP A 216 -8.06 -13.24 -24.50
CA ASP A 216 -8.72 -13.81 -23.34
C ASP A 216 -8.12 -13.35 -21.99
N MET A 217 -7.14 -12.44 -22.01
CA MET A 217 -6.57 -11.74 -20.84
C MET A 217 -6.23 -12.69 -19.66
N PRO A 218 -5.25 -13.58 -19.84
CA PRO A 218 -4.93 -14.63 -18.88
C PRO A 218 -4.54 -14.11 -17.49
N THR A 219 -3.91 -12.94 -17.36
CA THR A 219 -3.61 -12.38 -16.03
C THR A 219 -4.86 -12.04 -15.24
N LEU A 220 -5.87 -11.45 -15.89
CA LEU A 220 -7.13 -11.11 -15.23
C LEU A 220 -7.92 -12.35 -14.84
N LYS A 221 -7.90 -13.41 -15.68
CA LYS A 221 -8.50 -14.70 -15.33
C LYS A 221 -7.87 -15.34 -14.10
N GLU A 222 -6.54 -15.43 -14.07
CA GLU A 222 -5.82 -15.99 -12.91
C GLU A 222 -6.05 -15.14 -11.64
N LEU A 223 -6.15 -13.82 -11.80
CA LEU A 223 -6.49 -12.94 -10.68
C LEU A 223 -7.91 -13.21 -10.16
N LEU A 224 -8.90 -13.37 -11.05
CA LEU A 224 -10.28 -13.70 -10.70
C LEU A 224 -10.38 -15.06 -9.97
N GLU A 225 -9.60 -16.05 -10.39
CA GLU A 225 -9.52 -17.36 -9.72
C GLU A 225 -8.98 -17.22 -8.28
N ARG A 226 -7.85 -16.51 -8.10
CA ARG A 226 -7.26 -16.28 -6.77
C ARG A 226 -8.15 -15.42 -5.88
N GLU A 227 -8.83 -14.43 -6.45
CA GLU A 227 -9.76 -13.57 -5.72
C GLU A 227 -10.89 -14.38 -5.11
N SER A 228 -11.41 -15.37 -5.83
CA SER A 228 -12.49 -16.24 -5.32
C SER A 228 -12.06 -16.99 -4.05
N GLU A 229 -10.79 -17.40 -3.95
CA GLU A 229 -10.23 -18.02 -2.74
C GLU A 229 -10.12 -17.00 -1.59
N VAL A 230 -9.67 -15.79 -1.90
CA VAL A 230 -9.47 -14.73 -0.90
C VAL A 230 -10.78 -14.17 -0.37
N LEU A 231 -11.82 -14.07 -1.20
CA LEU A 231 -13.16 -13.68 -0.80
C LEU A 231 -13.79 -14.64 0.22
N ALA A 232 -13.39 -15.91 0.21
CA ALA A 232 -13.84 -16.88 1.20
C ALA A 232 -13.20 -16.66 2.59
N SER A 233 -12.04 -16.01 2.65
CA SER A 233 -11.32 -15.71 3.90
C SER A 233 -10.60 -14.35 3.80
N PRO A 234 -11.36 -13.24 3.74
CA PRO A 234 -10.79 -11.91 3.51
C PRO A 234 -9.84 -11.52 4.63
N GLY A 235 -8.78 -10.77 4.30
CA GLY A 235 -7.80 -10.28 5.27
C GLY A 235 -8.37 -9.27 6.29
N PRO A 236 -7.60 -8.92 7.33
CA PRO A 236 -8.08 -8.02 8.40
C PRO A 236 -8.56 -6.66 7.90
N SER A 237 -7.80 -6.00 7.02
CA SER A 237 -8.19 -4.69 6.45
C SER A 237 -9.55 -4.72 5.76
N VAL A 238 -9.82 -5.77 4.98
CA VAL A 238 -11.08 -5.96 4.24
C VAL A 238 -12.25 -6.15 5.21
N ARG A 239 -12.09 -7.02 6.22
CA ARG A 239 -13.13 -7.24 7.24
C ARG A 239 -13.46 -5.97 8.00
N SER A 240 -12.45 -5.20 8.39
CA SER A 240 -12.62 -3.93 9.10
C SER A 240 -13.24 -2.84 8.21
N LEU A 241 -12.88 -2.79 6.92
CA LEU A 241 -13.59 -1.93 5.97
C LEU A 241 -15.08 -2.29 5.91
N HIS A 242 -15.44 -3.56 5.85
CA HIS A 242 -16.85 -3.98 5.82
C HIS A 242 -17.62 -3.58 7.08
N GLN A 243 -16.97 -3.62 8.24
CA GLN A 243 -17.55 -3.09 9.49
C GLN A 243 -17.82 -1.58 9.39
N MET A 244 -16.89 -0.82 8.78
CA MET A 244 -17.08 0.61 8.56
C MET A 244 -18.19 0.92 7.56
N LEU A 245 -18.29 0.15 6.47
CA LEU A 245 -19.32 0.29 5.43
C LEU A 245 -20.73 0.06 5.98
N ALA A 246 -20.87 -0.78 7.02
CA ALA A 246 -22.16 -1.04 7.67
C ALA A 246 -22.57 0.06 8.68
N ALA A 247 -21.70 1.02 8.99
CA ALA A 247 -21.99 2.07 9.96
C ALA A 247 -22.82 3.20 9.34
N VAL A 248 -23.63 3.88 10.16
CA VAL A 248 -24.48 5.03 9.75
C VAL A 248 -23.64 6.31 9.68
N ARG A 249 -22.59 6.31 8.83
CA ARG A 249 -21.68 7.45 8.64
C ARG A 249 -21.35 7.59 7.16
N LYS A 250 -21.12 8.82 6.72
CA LYS A 250 -20.80 9.11 5.31
C LYS A 250 -19.37 8.69 5.01
N LEU A 251 -19.26 7.65 4.20
CA LEU A 251 -18.04 7.04 3.72
C LEU A 251 -18.14 6.92 2.21
N VAL A 252 -17.08 7.26 1.49
CA VAL A 252 -16.96 7.01 0.06
C VAL A 252 -15.68 6.25 -0.17
N VAL A 253 -15.74 5.18 -0.96
CA VAL A 253 -14.56 4.41 -1.33
C VAL A 253 -14.21 4.76 -2.77
N VAL A 254 -12.96 5.15 -3.00
CA VAL A 254 -12.35 5.29 -4.32
C VAL A 254 -11.24 4.27 -4.40
N THR A 255 -11.16 3.48 -5.48
CA THR A 255 -10.10 2.49 -5.61
C THR A 255 -9.62 2.37 -7.04
N VAL A 256 -8.32 2.08 -7.17
CA VAL A 256 -7.66 1.68 -8.42
C VAL A 256 -7.49 0.16 -8.50
N ASN A 257 -7.90 -0.57 -7.47
CA ASN A 257 -7.85 -2.03 -7.46
C ASN A 257 -8.99 -2.59 -8.31
N LEU A 258 -8.68 -3.63 -9.09
CA LEU A 258 -9.64 -4.31 -9.95
C LEU A 258 -10.51 -5.31 -9.16
N ASP A 259 -9.98 -5.80 -8.05
CA ASP A 259 -10.62 -6.82 -7.19
C ASP A 259 -11.89 -6.31 -6.51
N ARG A 260 -12.69 -7.27 -6.04
CA ARG A 260 -14.00 -7.10 -5.44
C ARG A 260 -13.95 -7.09 -3.92
N LEU A 261 -12.78 -6.98 -3.31
CA LEU A 261 -12.65 -7.09 -1.85
C LEU A 261 -13.39 -5.95 -1.14
N ALA A 262 -13.31 -4.73 -1.65
CA ALA A 262 -13.97 -3.58 -1.05
C ALA A 262 -15.50 -3.69 -1.09
N GLU A 263 -16.05 -4.19 -2.20
CA GLU A 263 -17.49 -4.33 -2.44
C GLU A 263 -18.08 -5.70 -2.05
N SER A 264 -17.25 -6.70 -1.72
CA SER A 264 -17.71 -8.05 -1.35
C SER A 264 -18.60 -8.07 -0.09
N GLY A 265 -19.87 -8.44 -0.22
CA GLY A 265 -20.84 -8.42 0.90
C GLY A 265 -22.28 -8.25 0.43
N SER A 266 -23.16 -7.77 1.31
CA SER A 266 -24.55 -7.44 0.95
C SER A 266 -24.58 -6.33 -0.10
N SER A 267 -25.14 -6.62 -1.28
CA SER A 267 -25.24 -5.67 -2.39
C SER A 267 -26.14 -4.47 -2.09
N ASN A 268 -27.06 -4.60 -1.13
CA ASN A 268 -28.04 -3.55 -0.84
C ASN A 268 -27.43 -2.34 -0.11
N ASP A 269 -26.25 -2.50 0.48
CA ASP A 269 -25.59 -1.46 1.28
C ASP A 269 -24.52 -0.71 0.49
N ARG A 270 -24.31 -1.05 -0.79
CA ARG A 270 -23.17 -0.59 -1.60
C ARG A 270 -23.60 -0.32 -3.04
N LYS A 271 -23.11 0.77 -3.62
CA LYS A 271 -23.31 1.11 -5.04
C LYS A 271 -21.95 1.20 -5.71
N VAL A 272 -21.66 0.25 -6.59
CA VAL A 272 -20.38 0.17 -7.32
C VAL A 272 -20.50 0.91 -8.66
N PHE A 273 -19.48 1.68 -8.99
CA PHE A 273 -19.32 2.35 -10.27
C PHE A 273 -17.95 1.95 -10.85
N ALA A 274 -17.93 1.21 -11.96
CA ALA A 274 -16.70 0.64 -12.50
C ALA A 274 -16.46 0.94 -13.98
N SER A 275 -17.52 1.20 -14.74
CA SER A 275 -17.44 1.61 -16.15
C SER A 275 -17.63 3.12 -16.31
N ASP A 276 -17.15 3.70 -17.42
CA ASP A 276 -17.41 5.11 -17.75
C ASP A 276 -18.91 5.43 -17.85
N GLU A 277 -19.74 4.45 -18.22
CA GLU A 277 -21.20 4.54 -18.23
C GLU A 277 -21.75 4.68 -16.81
N ASP A 278 -21.31 3.82 -15.88
CA ASP A 278 -21.69 3.94 -14.46
C ASP A 278 -21.30 5.30 -13.90
N PHE A 279 -20.09 5.77 -14.21
CA PHE A 279 -19.61 7.09 -13.77
C PHE A 279 -20.46 8.25 -14.31
N GLY A 280 -21.18 8.07 -15.42
CA GLY A 280 -22.16 9.05 -15.92
C GLY A 280 -23.32 9.31 -14.95
N GLU A 281 -23.64 8.35 -14.08
CA GLU A 281 -24.66 8.49 -13.03
C GLU A 281 -24.07 8.78 -11.64
N ALA A 282 -22.76 8.57 -11.47
CA ALA A 282 -22.09 8.67 -10.17
C ALA A 282 -22.19 10.07 -9.56
N GLU A 283 -22.08 11.13 -10.37
CA GLU A 283 -22.18 12.52 -9.90
C GLU A 283 -23.50 12.80 -9.17
N VAL A 284 -24.62 12.42 -9.80
CA VAL A 284 -25.97 12.60 -9.24
C VAL A 284 -26.14 11.73 -8.00
N TYR A 285 -25.67 10.48 -8.04
CA TYR A 285 -25.74 9.58 -6.89
C TYR A 285 -24.95 10.11 -5.69
N LEU A 286 -23.72 10.60 -5.91
CA LEU A 286 -22.88 11.17 -4.86
C LEU A 286 -23.55 12.38 -4.21
N THR A 287 -24.17 13.26 -5.02
CA THR A 287 -24.93 14.41 -4.50
C THR A 287 -26.03 13.97 -3.53
N LYS A 288 -26.85 13.01 -3.94
CA LYS A 288 -27.95 12.46 -3.13
C LYS A 288 -27.43 11.71 -1.89
N TYR A 289 -26.36 10.93 -2.06
CA TYR A 289 -25.72 10.21 -0.96
C TYR A 289 -25.19 11.18 0.10
N LEU A 290 -24.47 12.23 -0.30
CA LEU A 290 -23.94 13.23 0.62
C LEU A 290 -25.06 14.04 1.30
N ALA A 291 -26.18 14.28 0.60
CA ALA A 291 -27.38 14.90 1.16
C ALA A 291 -28.18 13.99 2.11
N GLY A 292 -27.90 12.68 2.13
CA GLY A 292 -28.61 11.71 2.97
C GLY A 292 -29.82 11.05 2.32
N GLU A 293 -30.07 11.31 1.04
CA GLU A 293 -31.17 10.72 0.28
C GLU A 293 -30.87 9.28 -0.17
N GLU A 294 -29.59 8.97 -0.41
CA GLU A 294 -29.11 7.60 -0.65
C GLU A 294 -28.35 7.07 0.57
N SER A 295 -28.51 5.77 0.83
CA SER A 295 -27.91 5.08 1.98
C SER A 295 -26.77 4.13 1.60
N ALA A 296 -26.84 3.52 0.41
CA ALA A 296 -25.80 2.61 -0.04
C ALA A 296 -24.48 3.35 -0.31
N VAL A 297 -23.40 2.82 0.26
CA VAL A 297 -22.08 3.44 0.19
C VAL A 297 -21.53 3.40 -1.25
N PRO A 298 -21.16 4.54 -1.84
CA PRO A 298 -20.57 4.59 -3.17
C PRO A 298 -19.13 4.03 -3.17
N ILE A 299 -18.86 3.13 -4.11
CA ILE A 299 -17.54 2.55 -4.39
C ILE A 299 -17.18 2.87 -5.84
N LEU A 300 -16.23 3.79 -6.02
CA LEU A 300 -15.76 4.28 -7.33
C LEU A 300 -14.50 3.52 -7.74
N LYS A 301 -14.62 2.58 -8.69
CA LYS A 301 -13.52 1.79 -9.23
C LYS A 301 -12.96 2.45 -10.48
N VAL A 302 -11.90 3.24 -10.29
CA VAL A 302 -11.36 4.12 -11.35
C VAL A 302 -10.77 3.31 -12.50
N HIS A 303 -10.16 2.17 -12.22
CA HIS A 303 -9.51 1.32 -13.24
C HIS A 303 -10.37 0.14 -13.69
N GLY A 304 -11.67 0.11 -13.39
CA GLY A 304 -12.56 -1.00 -13.77
C GLY A 304 -12.68 -2.10 -12.71
N SER A 305 -13.33 -3.20 -13.08
CA SER A 305 -13.65 -4.32 -12.19
C SER A 305 -13.41 -5.67 -12.85
N LEU A 306 -13.02 -6.68 -12.06
CA LEU A 306 -12.92 -8.07 -12.51
C LEU A 306 -14.25 -8.71 -12.93
N ASP A 307 -15.40 -8.08 -12.64
CA ASP A 307 -16.69 -8.51 -13.19
C ASP A 307 -16.81 -8.24 -14.69
N ASP A 308 -16.09 -7.23 -15.21
CA ASP A 308 -16.04 -6.91 -16.63
C ASP A 308 -14.63 -6.48 -17.04
N PHE A 309 -13.87 -7.42 -17.61
CA PHE A 309 -12.49 -7.18 -18.02
C PHE A 309 -12.34 -6.08 -19.07
N GLU A 310 -13.39 -5.75 -19.83
CA GLU A 310 -13.33 -4.64 -20.79
C GLU A 310 -13.15 -3.30 -20.07
N THR A 311 -13.69 -3.15 -18.85
CA THR A 311 -13.51 -1.95 -18.03
C THR A 311 -12.09 -1.81 -17.47
N CYS A 312 -11.34 -2.91 -17.35
CA CYS A 312 -9.97 -2.95 -16.83
C CYS A 312 -8.91 -2.44 -17.82
N VAL A 313 -9.27 -2.31 -19.09
CA VAL A 313 -8.31 -2.06 -20.17
C VAL A 313 -8.44 -0.62 -20.63
N VAL A 314 -7.45 0.19 -20.26
CA VAL A 314 -7.40 1.60 -20.66
C VAL A 314 -7.04 1.71 -22.15
N THR A 315 -7.85 2.45 -22.92
CA THR A 315 -7.59 2.71 -24.35
C THR A 315 -6.50 3.78 -24.54
N ASP A 316 -5.84 3.81 -25.71
CA ASP A 316 -4.71 4.72 -26.00
C ASP A 316 -5.05 6.20 -25.74
N ASN A 317 -6.29 6.62 -25.99
CA ASN A 317 -6.75 7.98 -25.74
C ASN A 317 -6.86 8.32 -24.25
N VAL A 318 -7.16 7.36 -23.38
CA VAL A 318 -7.43 7.62 -21.94
C VAL A 318 -6.13 7.73 -21.14
N THR A 319 -5.11 6.92 -21.42
CA THR A 319 -3.81 7.02 -20.73
C THR A 319 -3.05 8.34 -21.01
N LEU A 320 -3.30 8.99 -22.16
CA LEU A 320 -2.61 10.24 -22.54
C LEU A 320 -3.41 11.50 -22.17
N VAL A 321 -4.74 11.42 -22.12
CA VAL A 321 -5.64 12.55 -21.82
C VAL A 321 -5.98 12.64 -20.32
N GLY A 322 -5.84 11.53 -19.59
CA GLY A 322 -6.19 11.39 -18.18
C GLY A 322 -7.58 10.81 -17.97
N LEU A 323 -8.14 11.01 -16.78
CA LEU A 323 -9.51 10.59 -16.47
C LEU A 323 -10.53 11.06 -17.53
N SER A 324 -11.51 10.21 -17.83
CA SER A 324 -12.71 10.59 -18.58
C SER A 324 -13.48 11.71 -17.86
N ASP A 325 -14.28 12.46 -18.62
CA ASP A 325 -15.05 13.58 -18.06
C ASP A 325 -16.01 13.12 -16.95
N ASN A 326 -16.64 11.96 -17.13
CA ASN A 326 -17.53 11.37 -16.12
C ASN A 326 -16.78 11.03 -14.82
N LYS A 327 -15.60 10.40 -14.93
CA LYS A 327 -14.75 10.10 -13.76
C LYS A 327 -14.29 11.37 -13.06
N ARG A 328 -13.85 12.37 -13.84
CA ARG A 328 -13.42 13.68 -13.31
C ARG A 328 -14.57 14.40 -12.60
N ALA A 329 -15.77 14.42 -13.16
CA ALA A 329 -16.94 15.06 -12.57
C ALA A 329 -17.31 14.41 -11.23
N ALA A 330 -17.40 13.08 -11.20
CA ALA A 330 -17.69 12.31 -9.99
C ALA A 330 -16.63 12.53 -8.89
N LEU A 331 -15.34 12.47 -9.21
CA LEU A 331 -14.28 12.73 -8.22
C LEU A 331 -14.25 14.18 -7.75
N SER A 332 -14.63 15.14 -8.60
CA SER A 332 -14.70 16.55 -8.21
C SER A 332 -15.79 16.81 -7.15
N HIS A 333 -16.85 16.00 -7.11
CA HIS A 333 -17.87 16.04 -6.04
C HIS A 333 -17.35 15.59 -4.68
N LEU A 334 -16.19 14.95 -4.64
CA LEU A 334 -15.50 14.53 -3.42
C LEU A 334 -14.44 15.54 -2.97
N ILE A 335 -14.42 16.73 -3.56
CA ILE A 335 -13.57 17.84 -3.15
C ILE A 335 -14.44 18.81 -2.33
N GLY A 336 -13.99 19.09 -1.09
CA GLY A 336 -14.65 20.07 -0.23
C GLY A 336 -14.31 21.52 -0.61
N THR A 337 -14.71 22.47 0.23
CA THR A 337 -14.27 23.87 0.08
C THR A 337 -13.00 24.13 0.88
N ARG A 338 -12.42 25.33 0.73
CA ARG A 338 -11.27 25.75 1.54
C ARG A 338 -11.58 25.83 3.03
N GLU A 339 -12.84 26.08 3.39
CA GLU A 339 -13.34 26.21 4.75
C GLU A 339 -13.86 24.88 5.29
N ASN A 340 -14.39 24.03 4.42
CA ASN A 340 -14.94 22.72 4.75
C ASN A 340 -14.34 21.64 3.83
N LYS A 341 -13.09 21.28 4.11
CA LYS A 341 -12.35 20.29 3.35
C LYS A 341 -12.89 18.88 3.60
N PHE A 342 -12.89 18.04 2.57
CA PHE A 342 -13.14 16.61 2.75
C PHE A 342 -11.84 15.89 3.13
N THR A 343 -11.93 14.91 4.03
CA THR A 343 -10.75 14.14 4.43
C THR A 343 -10.56 12.97 3.46
N TRP A 344 -9.43 12.95 2.76
CA TRP A 344 -9.00 11.85 1.90
C TRP A 344 -7.91 11.04 2.58
N VAL A 345 -8.15 9.74 2.76
CA VAL A 345 -7.19 8.81 3.34
C VAL A 345 -6.70 7.87 2.24
N TYR A 346 -5.43 7.97 1.89
CA TYR A 346 -4.77 7.14 0.90
C TYR A 346 -4.17 5.91 1.58
N VAL A 347 -4.70 4.72 1.31
CA VAL A 347 -4.21 3.47 1.90
C VAL A 347 -3.51 2.62 0.86
N GLY A 348 -2.21 2.40 1.05
CA GLY A 348 -1.41 1.55 0.16
C GLY A 348 -1.31 2.07 -1.27
N ALA A 349 -1.45 3.39 -1.46
CA ALA A 349 -1.36 4.05 -2.76
C ALA A 349 0.09 4.48 -3.06
N SER A 350 0.49 4.35 -4.33
CA SER A 350 1.86 4.66 -4.77
C SER A 350 1.96 5.89 -5.67
N MET A 351 0.83 6.52 -6.06
CA MET A 351 0.80 7.71 -6.93
C MET A 351 1.55 7.56 -8.25
N ARG A 352 1.43 6.37 -8.88
CA ARG A 352 2.03 6.07 -10.20
C ARG A 352 1.03 6.19 -11.35
N ASP A 353 -0.26 6.25 -11.04
CA ASP A 353 -1.35 6.25 -12.02
C ASP A 353 -1.39 7.60 -12.75
N LEU A 354 -0.77 7.63 -13.93
CA LEU A 354 -0.53 8.86 -14.70
C LEU A 354 -1.83 9.56 -15.14
N ASP A 355 -2.92 8.80 -15.26
CA ASP A 355 -4.24 9.30 -15.64
C ASP A 355 -4.93 10.07 -14.50
N LEU A 356 -4.67 9.66 -13.25
CA LEU A 356 -5.15 10.30 -12.03
C LEU A 356 -4.33 11.53 -11.64
N LEU A 357 -3.03 11.55 -11.94
CA LEU A 357 -2.11 12.61 -11.51
C LEU A 357 -2.58 14.03 -11.91
N PRO A 358 -3.06 14.31 -13.14
CA PRO A 358 -3.54 15.65 -13.49
C PRO A 358 -4.70 16.14 -12.62
N PHE A 359 -5.61 15.24 -12.23
CA PHE A 359 -6.72 15.57 -11.34
C PHE A 359 -6.22 15.78 -9.91
N LEU A 360 -5.47 14.81 -9.38
CA LEU A 360 -4.98 14.85 -8.01
C LEU A 360 -4.05 16.06 -7.81
N GLN A 361 -3.13 16.35 -8.73
CA GLN A 361 -2.21 17.49 -8.64
C GLN A 361 -2.86 18.86 -8.90
N SER A 362 -4.15 18.92 -9.21
CA SER A 362 -4.85 20.19 -9.43
C SER A 362 -4.90 21.06 -8.16
N SER A 363 -4.93 22.38 -8.36
CA SER A 363 -5.05 23.35 -7.26
C SER A 363 -6.35 23.22 -6.49
N ASP A 364 -7.44 22.88 -7.19
CA ASP A 364 -8.77 22.78 -6.60
C ASP A 364 -8.82 21.59 -5.65
N PHE A 365 -8.30 20.44 -6.09
CA PHE A 365 -8.14 19.27 -5.23
C PHE A 365 -7.29 19.62 -4.01
N ALA A 366 -6.08 20.16 -4.19
CA ALA A 366 -5.19 20.50 -3.09
C ALA A 366 -5.82 21.46 -2.07
N ALA A 367 -6.61 22.42 -2.54
CA ALA A 367 -7.26 23.42 -1.71
C ALA A 367 -8.51 22.91 -0.98
N GLY A 368 -9.19 21.89 -1.51
CA GLY A 368 -10.47 21.38 -1.00
C GLY A 368 -10.38 20.08 -0.20
N VAL A 369 -9.18 19.53 0.00
CA VAL A 369 -8.99 18.27 0.75
C VAL A 369 -8.02 18.42 1.93
N GLU A 370 -8.27 17.60 2.94
CA GLU A 370 -7.33 17.26 4.02
C GLU A 370 -6.80 15.86 3.73
N GLU A 371 -5.49 15.72 3.55
CA GLU A 371 -4.87 14.45 3.15
C GLU A 371 -4.33 13.69 4.38
N CYS A 372 -4.54 12.39 4.39
CA CYS A 372 -3.89 11.46 5.30
C CYS A 372 -3.38 10.25 4.51
N TRP A 373 -2.15 9.84 4.76
CA TRP A 373 -1.47 8.77 4.04
C TRP A 373 -1.24 7.60 4.98
N VAL A 374 -1.63 6.39 4.58
CA VAL A 374 -1.41 5.15 5.33
C VAL A 374 -0.47 4.29 4.52
N SER A 375 0.78 4.27 4.95
CA SER A 375 1.84 3.47 4.34
C SER A 375 2.91 3.16 5.38
N PRO A 376 3.36 1.90 5.54
CA PRO A 376 4.39 1.54 6.52
C PRO A 376 5.68 2.38 6.43
N TYR A 377 5.98 2.86 5.22
CA TYR A 377 7.03 3.83 4.95
C TYR A 377 6.69 4.63 3.68
N LEU A 378 7.30 5.81 3.52
CA LEU A 378 7.12 6.63 2.33
C LEU A 378 7.90 6.04 1.15
N VAL A 379 7.18 5.75 0.07
CA VAL A 379 7.80 5.43 -1.22
C VAL A 379 8.10 6.73 -1.97
N GLU A 380 9.15 6.74 -2.78
CA GLU A 380 9.64 7.94 -3.46
C GLU A 380 8.57 8.64 -4.30
N THR A 381 7.72 7.89 -5.00
CA THR A 381 6.64 8.45 -5.82
C THR A 381 5.59 9.21 -4.99
N VAL A 382 5.35 8.81 -3.75
CA VAL A 382 4.50 9.55 -2.81
C VAL A 382 5.24 10.79 -2.31
N SER A 383 6.54 10.68 -2.00
CA SER A 383 7.37 11.85 -1.65
C SER A 383 7.32 12.92 -2.76
N ASP A 384 7.64 12.56 -4.00
CA ASP A 384 7.59 13.44 -5.18
C ASP A 384 6.21 14.12 -5.33
N PHE A 385 5.14 13.36 -5.13
CA PHE A 385 3.78 13.87 -5.21
C PHE A 385 3.50 14.93 -4.13
N THR A 386 3.91 14.63 -2.89
CA THR A 386 3.62 15.47 -1.72
C THR A 386 4.47 16.72 -1.61
N GLU A 387 5.63 16.81 -2.27
CA GLU A 387 6.42 18.05 -2.30
C GLU A 387 5.60 19.25 -2.81
N LYS A 388 4.71 19.00 -3.79
CA LYS A 388 3.79 20.01 -4.33
C LYS A 388 2.60 20.31 -3.40
N ARG A 389 2.37 19.48 -2.38
CA ARG A 389 1.25 19.57 -1.44
C ARG A 389 1.55 20.41 -0.21
N VAL A 390 2.81 20.49 0.20
CA VAL A 390 3.24 21.19 1.42
C VAL A 390 2.65 22.59 1.53
N ALA A 391 2.57 23.34 0.42
CA ALA A 391 2.00 24.69 0.38
C ALA A 391 0.49 24.78 0.71
N TYR A 392 -0.24 23.67 0.68
CA TYR A 392 -1.69 23.59 0.92
C TYR A 392 -2.04 22.98 2.28
N TRP A 393 -1.06 22.39 2.96
CA TRP A 393 -1.21 21.89 4.31
C TRP A 393 -1.14 23.08 5.28
N ARG A 394 -2.16 23.21 6.13
CA ARG A 394 -2.34 24.38 7.00
C ARG A 394 -1.77 24.19 8.40
N ASP A 395 -1.15 23.04 8.67
CA ASP A 395 -0.81 22.62 10.02
C ASP A 395 0.61 23.07 10.39
N GLY A 396 0.69 24.15 11.18
CA GLY A 396 1.91 24.59 11.88
C GLY A 396 2.85 25.52 11.09
N ASP A 397 3.90 25.98 11.77
CA ASP A 397 4.92 26.89 11.21
C ASP A 397 5.80 26.23 10.13
N ASN A 398 5.77 24.89 10.02
CA ASN A 398 6.54 24.11 9.05
C ASN A 398 5.85 22.77 8.74
N PRO A 399 4.78 22.77 7.92
CA PRO A 399 3.99 21.57 7.65
C PRO A 399 4.85 20.48 7.00
N SER A 400 4.82 19.27 7.56
CA SER A 400 5.58 18.12 7.07
C SER A 400 4.66 16.97 6.67
N ILE A 401 5.08 16.18 5.70
CA ILE A 401 4.36 14.95 5.34
C ILE A 401 4.19 14.00 6.53
N GLN A 402 5.11 14.05 7.49
CA GLN A 402 5.05 13.22 8.69
C GLN A 402 3.78 13.49 9.51
N ASP A 403 3.27 14.74 9.49
CA ASP A 403 2.04 15.14 10.17
C ASP A 403 0.78 14.62 9.46
N HIS A 404 0.92 14.15 8.23
CA HIS A 404 -0.16 13.55 7.43
C HIS A 404 -0.02 12.03 7.30
N LEU A 405 1.03 11.43 7.86
CA LEU A 405 1.38 10.03 7.65
C LEU A 405 1.01 9.14 8.84
N VAL A 406 0.43 7.99 8.54
CA VAL A 406 0.29 6.82 9.41
C VAL A 406 1.26 5.78 8.89
N THR A 407 2.33 5.52 9.63
CA THR A 407 3.38 4.58 9.24
C THR A 407 3.09 3.15 9.68
N GLU A 408 1.82 2.76 9.71
CA GLU A 408 1.36 1.42 10.08
C GLU A 408 0.83 0.68 8.86
N THR A 409 0.68 -0.63 8.99
CA THR A 409 0.06 -1.45 7.95
C THR A 409 -1.41 -1.09 7.74
N ALA A 410 -1.94 -1.38 6.54
CA ALA A 410 -3.35 -1.20 6.25
C ALA A 410 -4.23 -1.97 7.27
N ASP A 411 -3.85 -3.20 7.62
CA ASP A 411 -4.56 -4.01 8.62
C ASP A 411 -4.71 -3.29 9.96
N ALA A 412 -3.59 -2.85 10.53
CA ALA A 412 -3.60 -2.18 11.83
C ALA A 412 -4.37 -0.85 11.81
N PHE A 413 -4.23 -0.11 10.70
CA PHE A 413 -4.97 1.12 10.49
C PHE A 413 -6.48 0.89 10.46
N PHE A 414 -6.95 -0.03 9.62
CA PHE A 414 -8.36 -0.33 9.46
C PHE A 414 -8.97 -0.93 10.72
N GLU A 415 -8.25 -1.83 11.41
CA GLU A 415 -8.72 -2.39 12.69
C GLU A 415 -8.95 -1.30 13.74
N SER A 416 -7.98 -0.40 13.91
CA SER A 416 -8.08 0.74 14.83
C SER A 416 -9.17 1.73 14.43
N LEU A 417 -9.30 2.04 13.13
CA LEU A 417 -10.30 2.97 12.64
C LEU A 417 -11.72 2.39 12.77
N ALA A 418 -11.93 1.14 12.36
CA ALA A 418 -13.25 0.50 12.41
C ALA A 418 -13.80 0.44 13.85
N GLY A 419 -12.96 0.10 14.82
CA GLY A 419 -13.36 0.08 16.23
C GLY A 419 -13.93 1.42 16.72
N LYS A 420 -13.33 2.53 16.30
CA LYS A 420 -13.78 3.89 16.67
C LYS A 420 -14.89 4.42 15.76
N TRP A 421 -14.95 3.92 14.53
CA TRP A 421 -15.93 4.34 13.55
C TRP A 421 -17.33 3.84 13.92
N SER A 422 -17.41 2.60 14.42
CA SER A 422 -18.65 1.93 14.81
C SER A 422 -19.14 2.27 16.23
N ASP A 423 -18.25 2.67 17.15
CA ASP A 423 -18.59 3.10 18.51
C ASP A 423 -18.01 4.49 18.85
N PRO A 424 -18.66 5.58 18.39
CA PRO A 424 -18.19 6.94 18.64
C PRO A 424 -18.30 7.38 20.11
N SER A 425 -18.98 6.61 20.98
CA SER A 425 -19.17 6.92 22.40
C SER A 425 -17.99 6.51 23.30
N GLY A 426 -17.07 5.68 22.80
CA GLY A 426 -15.94 5.15 23.58
C GLY A 426 -14.71 6.06 23.71
N SER A 427 -14.74 7.26 23.12
CA SER A 427 -13.58 8.16 23.03
C SER A 427 -13.73 9.48 23.82
N ALA A 428 -14.48 9.47 24.93
CA ALA A 428 -14.59 10.59 25.87
C ALA A 428 -13.51 10.54 26.95
#